data_AF-A0A2S0L845-F1
#
_entry.id   AF-A0A2S0L845-F1
#
_cell.length_a   1.000
_cell.length_b   1.000
_cell.length_c   1.000
_cell.angle_alpha   90.00
_cell.angle_beta   90.00
_cell.angle_gamma   90.00
#
_symmetry.space_group_name_H-M   'P 1'
#
loop_
_entity.id
_entity.type
_entity.pdbx_description
1 polymer ?
#
loop_
_entity_poly.entity_id
_entity_poly.type
_entity_poly.pdbx_seq_one_letter_code
_entity_poly.pdbx_strand_id
1 'polypeptide(L)'
;MKILTLFALCLSLTAVAQTTDDKMLSALKEFKNNNYQKTLDILKNEDPYQNLEAFYLIIRAEYGLVTTNYKADITSFDFNQLVSLRRNISNYLQVATNPKGREIIANLNTELLQYPSTETDFIALRNQALAQSQLPNLKKALAALKFDKVIALTNEYTPSEYLPEFEIAYHKAMAQYRKALVTQNTITPEQKKQVLASLKHYRATYSKKNILYDEAIKDAIKKFR
;
A
#
# COMPACT_ATOMS: atom_id res chain seq x y z
N MET A 1 44.66 40.51 22.73
CA MET A 1 44.03 41.15 21.56
C MET A 1 44.36 40.30 20.35
N LYS A 2 43.37 39.56 19.80
CA LYS A 2 42.60 39.95 18.60
C LYS A 2 43.50 39.90 17.33
N ILE A 3 43.21 39.18 16.24
CA ILE A 3 41.98 38.50 15.80
C ILE A 3 42.26 37.91 14.38
N LEU A 4 41.54 36.84 14.00
CA LEU A 4 41.17 36.42 12.61
C LEU A 4 42.25 35.86 11.65
N THR A 5 42.03 34.89 10.76
CA THR A 5 40.89 34.00 10.38
C THR A 5 41.45 32.95 9.40
N LEU A 6 41.14 31.66 9.58
CA LEU A 6 40.08 30.92 8.86
C LEU A 6 40.40 30.68 7.37
N PHE A 7 41.06 29.55 7.09
CA PHE A 7 41.08 28.93 5.77
C PHE A 7 39.67 28.37 5.47
N ALA A 8 38.86 29.14 4.75
CA ALA A 8 37.61 28.65 4.20
C ALA A 8 37.90 27.76 2.99
N LEU A 9 37.82 26.45 3.20
CA LEU A 9 37.81 25.44 2.15
C LEU A 9 36.59 25.69 1.25
N CYS A 10 36.79 26.32 0.09
CA CYS A 10 35.79 26.32 -0.97
C CYS A 10 35.76 24.93 -1.62
N LEU A 11 35.05 23.99 -0.98
CA LEU A 11 34.48 22.85 -1.70
C LEU A 11 33.40 23.42 -2.60
N SER A 12 33.76 23.74 -3.84
CA SER A 12 32.81 23.93 -4.92
C SER A 12 32.07 22.60 -5.11
N LEU A 13 30.94 22.45 -4.41
CA LEU A 13 29.85 21.59 -4.84
C LEU A 13 29.41 22.13 -6.20
N THR A 14 30.05 21.67 -7.27
CA THR A 14 29.45 21.76 -8.60
C THR A 14 28.28 20.79 -8.60
N ALA A 15 27.13 21.25 -8.09
CA ALA A 15 25.86 20.75 -8.59
C ALA A 15 25.88 21.06 -10.09
N VAL A 16 26.32 20.10 -10.90
CA VAL A 16 26.16 20.17 -12.35
C VAL A 16 24.66 20.24 -12.56
N ALA A 17 24.14 21.44 -12.79
CA ALA A 17 22.76 21.62 -13.19
C ALA A 17 22.60 20.86 -14.50
N GLN A 18 21.89 19.73 -14.47
CA GLN A 18 21.56 18.99 -15.69
C GLN A 18 20.79 19.93 -16.62
N THR A 19 21.17 19.91 -17.90
CA THR A 19 20.41 20.63 -18.92
C THR A 19 19.01 20.02 -19.04
N THR A 20 18.04 20.78 -19.54
CA THR A 20 16.68 20.28 -19.76
C THR A 20 16.67 19.04 -20.67
N ASP A 21 17.56 18.99 -21.66
CA ASP A 21 17.71 17.86 -22.58
C ASP A 21 18.28 16.61 -21.89
N ASP A 22 19.31 16.76 -21.05
CA ASP A 22 19.89 15.65 -20.27
C ASP A 22 18.87 15.06 -19.29
N LYS A 23 18.05 15.93 -18.71
CA LYS A 23 16.99 15.55 -17.77
C LYS A 23 15.87 14.79 -18.49
N MET A 24 15.42 15.28 -19.64
CA MET A 24 14.42 14.59 -20.47
C MET A 24 14.92 13.24 -20.97
N LEU A 25 16.17 13.14 -21.42
CA LEU A 25 16.77 11.88 -21.84
C LEU A 25 16.84 10.87 -20.68
N SER A 26 17.23 11.32 -19.50
CA SER A 26 17.28 10.51 -18.28
C SER A 26 15.88 10.01 -17.87
N ALA A 27 14.87 10.89 -17.89
CA ALA A 27 13.49 10.53 -17.61
C ALA A 27 12.96 9.48 -18.61
N LEU A 28 13.22 9.69 -19.91
CA LEU A 28 12.79 8.77 -20.95
C LEU A 28 13.43 7.37 -20.81
N LYS A 29 14.70 7.32 -20.39
CA LYS A 29 15.39 6.06 -20.10
C LYS A 29 14.71 5.30 -18.97
N GLU A 30 14.39 5.98 -17.87
CA GLU A 30 13.70 5.35 -16.72
C GLU A 30 12.29 4.91 -17.10
N PHE A 31 11.56 5.72 -17.87
CA PHE A 31 10.23 5.38 -18.36
C PHE A 31 10.25 4.09 -19.20
N LYS A 32 11.21 3.93 -20.11
CA LYS A 32 11.37 2.71 -20.94
C LYS A 32 11.66 1.46 -20.12
N ASN A 33 12.23 1.62 -18.93
CA ASN A 33 12.47 0.54 -17.98
C ASN A 33 11.28 0.29 -17.04
N ASN A 34 10.13 0.94 -17.27
CA ASN A 34 8.95 0.94 -16.38
C ASN A 34 9.22 1.53 -14.98
N ASN A 35 10.29 2.31 -14.82
CA ASN A 35 10.61 3.00 -13.57
C ASN A 35 9.83 4.32 -13.50
N TYR A 36 8.50 4.20 -13.44
CA TYR A 36 7.58 5.32 -13.56
C TYR A 36 7.74 6.34 -12.43
N GLN A 37 7.89 5.90 -11.17
CA GLN A 37 8.12 6.82 -10.04
C GLN A 37 9.40 7.62 -10.24
N LYS A 38 10.48 6.96 -10.66
CA LYS A 38 11.76 7.63 -10.92
C LYS A 38 11.67 8.61 -12.09
N THR A 39 10.84 8.30 -13.10
CA THR A 39 10.53 9.24 -14.20
C THR A 39 9.87 10.51 -13.65
N LEU A 40 8.87 10.37 -12.78
CA LEU A 40 8.21 11.51 -12.12
C LEU A 40 9.17 12.28 -11.21
N ASP A 41 10.01 11.58 -10.43
CA ASP A 41 10.97 12.22 -9.53
C ASP A 41 12.00 13.07 -10.28
N ILE A 42 12.44 12.61 -11.46
CA ILE A 42 13.30 13.37 -12.36
C ILE A 42 12.55 14.62 -12.83
N LEU A 43 11.31 14.48 -13.31
CA LEU A 43 10.55 15.57 -13.91
C LEU A 43 9.79 16.47 -12.93
N LYS A 44 9.86 16.22 -11.61
CA LYS A 44 9.02 16.86 -10.58
C LYS A 44 9.01 18.40 -10.55
N ASN A 45 10.07 19.03 -11.05
CA ASN A 45 10.25 20.48 -11.07
C ASN A 45 10.04 21.09 -12.47
N GLU A 46 9.68 20.29 -13.47
CA GLU A 46 9.32 20.83 -14.79
C GLU A 46 7.98 21.53 -14.72
N ASP A 47 7.87 22.71 -15.34
CA ASP A 47 6.57 23.34 -15.59
C ASP A 47 5.91 22.62 -16.78
N PRO A 48 4.82 21.85 -16.56
CA PRO A 48 4.19 21.07 -17.62
C PRO A 48 3.60 21.93 -18.73
N TYR A 49 3.27 23.20 -18.47
CA TYR A 49 2.70 24.10 -19.48
C TYR A 49 3.76 24.75 -20.36
N GLN A 50 5.00 24.83 -19.89
CA GLN A 50 6.13 25.34 -20.69
C GLN A 50 6.88 24.23 -21.42
N ASN A 51 6.87 23.01 -20.86
CA ASN A 51 7.52 21.85 -21.44
C ASN A 51 6.49 20.74 -21.74
N LEU A 52 5.85 20.83 -22.92
CA LEU A 52 4.81 19.88 -23.33
C LEU A 52 5.33 18.45 -23.54
N GLU A 53 6.63 18.28 -23.84
CA GLU A 53 7.24 16.96 -23.93
C GLU A 53 7.38 16.32 -22.54
N ALA A 54 7.82 17.10 -21.54
CA ALA A 54 7.82 16.66 -20.15
C ALA A 54 6.40 16.35 -19.67
N PHE A 55 5.42 17.20 -20.00
CA PHE A 55 4.03 16.96 -19.60
C PHE A 55 3.46 15.67 -20.18
N TYR A 56 3.71 15.42 -21.47
CA TYR A 56 3.36 14.17 -22.13
C TYR A 56 3.96 12.96 -21.41
N LEU A 57 5.25 13.02 -21.06
CA LEU A 57 5.95 11.93 -20.38
C LEU A 57 5.46 11.72 -18.93
N ILE A 58 5.18 12.81 -18.21
CA ILE A 58 4.59 12.80 -16.85
C ILE A 58 3.27 12.04 -16.88
N ILE A 59 2.34 12.39 -17.77
CA ILE A 59 1.02 11.73 -17.85
C ILE A 59 1.17 10.23 -18.10
N ARG A 60 2.09 9.85 -19.00
CA ARG A 60 2.32 8.42 -19.30
C ARG A 60 2.92 7.67 -18.12
N ALA A 61 3.81 8.29 -17.36
CA ALA A 61 4.38 7.70 -16.16
C ALA A 61 3.34 7.60 -15.03
N GLU A 62 2.53 8.64 -14.81
CA GLU A 62 1.40 8.62 -13.88
C GLU A 62 0.41 7.50 -14.23
N TYR A 63 0.07 7.35 -15.51
CA TYR A 63 -0.77 6.25 -15.98
C TYR A 63 -0.16 4.87 -15.66
N GLY A 64 1.14 4.68 -15.93
CA GLY A 64 1.86 3.46 -15.60
C GLY A 64 1.81 3.12 -14.10
N LEU A 65 1.99 4.12 -13.23
CA LEU A 65 1.87 3.95 -11.77
C LEU A 65 0.46 3.61 -11.34
N VAL A 66 -0.52 4.41 -11.77
CA VAL A 66 -1.93 4.23 -11.40
C VAL A 66 -2.40 2.83 -11.78
N THR A 67 -2.14 2.40 -13.01
CA THR A 67 -2.59 1.09 -13.48
C THR A 67 -1.88 -0.07 -12.76
N THR A 68 -0.59 0.08 -12.45
CA THR A 68 0.19 -0.95 -11.72
C THR A 68 -0.27 -1.04 -10.26
N ASN A 69 -0.35 0.09 -9.56
CA ASN A 69 -0.68 0.15 -8.14
C ASN A 69 -2.13 -0.28 -7.88
N TYR A 70 -3.07 0.16 -8.73
CA TYR A 70 -4.48 -0.22 -8.60
C TYR A 70 -4.68 -1.73 -8.78
N LYS A 71 -4.01 -2.34 -9.76
CA LYS A 71 -4.09 -3.79 -9.99
C LYS A 71 -3.38 -4.61 -8.91
N ALA A 72 -2.29 -4.07 -8.37
CA ALA A 72 -1.50 -4.75 -7.34
C ALA A 72 -2.24 -4.79 -6.00
N ASP A 73 -2.79 -3.65 -5.57
CA ASP A 73 -3.48 -3.54 -4.29
C ASP A 73 -4.49 -2.37 -4.28
N ILE A 74 -5.73 -2.65 -4.67
CA ILE A 74 -6.84 -1.71 -4.57
C ILE A 74 -7.09 -1.25 -3.13
N THR A 75 -6.72 -2.04 -2.13
CA THR A 75 -7.01 -1.74 -0.71
C THR A 75 -6.12 -0.63 -0.15
N SER A 76 -4.89 -0.51 -0.66
CA SER A 76 -3.94 0.55 -0.30
C SER A 76 -3.83 1.66 -1.36
N PHE A 77 -4.62 1.59 -2.43
CA PHE A 77 -4.54 2.54 -3.54
C PHE A 77 -5.03 3.93 -3.13
N ASP A 78 -4.27 4.98 -3.47
CA ASP A 78 -4.67 6.37 -3.26
C ASP A 78 -5.48 6.88 -4.46
N PHE A 79 -6.80 7.07 -4.24
CA PHE A 79 -7.72 7.56 -5.27
C PHE A 79 -7.31 8.93 -5.85
N ASN A 80 -6.61 9.77 -5.09
CA ASN A 80 -6.15 11.07 -5.58
C ASN A 80 -5.19 10.94 -6.77
N GLN A 81 -4.50 9.81 -6.92
CA GLN A 81 -3.66 9.56 -8.09
C GLN A 81 -4.50 9.47 -9.39
N LEU A 82 -5.68 8.83 -9.34
CA LEU A 82 -6.62 8.80 -10.48
C LEU A 82 -7.18 10.20 -10.79
N VAL A 83 -7.52 10.96 -9.75
CA VAL A 83 -8.05 12.33 -9.90
C VAL A 83 -6.99 13.25 -10.52
N SER A 84 -5.76 13.21 -10.02
CA SER A 84 -4.67 14.03 -10.56
C SER A 84 -4.34 13.67 -12.00
N LEU A 85 -4.26 12.37 -12.32
CA LEU A 85 -4.01 11.90 -13.69
C LEU A 85 -5.10 12.38 -14.67
N ARG A 86 -6.40 12.25 -14.31
CA ARG A 86 -7.51 12.73 -15.15
C ARG A 86 -7.44 14.24 -15.38
N ARG A 87 -7.10 15.01 -14.34
CA ARG A 87 -6.88 16.46 -14.46
C ARG A 87 -5.71 16.78 -15.39
N ASN A 88 -4.59 16.10 -15.25
CA ASN A 88 -3.41 16.30 -16.08
C ASN A 88 -3.67 15.96 -17.55
N ILE A 89 -4.38 14.86 -17.82
CA ILE A 89 -4.87 14.50 -19.16
C ILE A 89 -5.74 15.61 -19.75
N SER A 90 -6.73 16.10 -19.00
CA SER A 90 -7.61 17.18 -19.45
C SER A 90 -6.82 18.44 -19.80
N ASN A 91 -5.92 18.87 -18.89
CA ASN A 91 -5.09 20.06 -19.09
C ASN A 91 -4.18 19.92 -20.31
N TYR A 92 -3.52 18.77 -20.50
CA TYR A 92 -2.69 18.53 -21.67
C TYR A 92 -3.48 18.60 -22.98
N LEU A 93 -4.67 17.98 -23.03
CA LEU A 93 -5.51 17.99 -24.23
C LEU A 93 -6.04 19.39 -24.59
N GLN A 94 -6.08 20.32 -23.63
CA GLN A 94 -6.41 21.73 -23.90
C GLN A 94 -5.26 22.49 -24.56
N VAL A 95 -4.00 22.23 -24.17
CA VAL A 95 -2.85 23.06 -24.57
C VAL A 95 -1.96 22.42 -25.64
N ALA A 96 -1.95 21.09 -25.76
CA ALA A 96 -1.05 20.38 -26.66
C ALA A 96 -1.48 20.58 -28.13
N THR A 97 -0.52 20.85 -29.02
CA THR A 97 -0.79 21.02 -30.46
C THR A 97 -0.35 19.81 -31.30
N ASN A 98 0.52 18.95 -30.76
CA ASN A 98 1.03 17.76 -31.46
C ASN A 98 -0.09 16.69 -31.62
N PRO A 99 -0.51 16.36 -32.85
CA PRO A 99 -1.63 15.43 -33.07
C PRO A 99 -1.38 14.02 -32.52
N LYS A 100 -0.18 13.47 -32.70
CA LYS A 100 0.16 12.12 -32.22
C LYS A 100 0.19 12.06 -30.69
N GLY A 101 0.74 13.08 -30.05
CA GLY A 101 0.75 13.20 -28.59
C GLY A 101 -0.67 13.27 -28.04
N ARG A 102 -1.52 14.12 -28.63
CA ARG A 102 -2.93 14.26 -28.27
C ARG A 102 -3.70 12.94 -28.42
N GLU A 103 -3.51 12.23 -29.53
CA GLU A 103 -4.17 10.93 -29.79
C GLU A 103 -3.82 9.90 -28.70
N ILE A 104 -2.53 9.76 -28.38
CA ILE A 104 -2.08 8.83 -27.35
C ILE A 104 -2.70 9.19 -25.98
N ILE A 105 -2.67 10.47 -25.60
CA ILE A 105 -3.24 10.91 -24.31
C ILE A 105 -4.77 10.77 -24.28
N ALA A 106 -5.46 11.01 -25.39
CA ALA A 106 -6.89 10.75 -25.50
C ALA A 106 -7.22 9.26 -25.33
N ASN A 107 -6.42 8.36 -25.91
CA ASN A 107 -6.61 6.92 -25.70
C ASN A 107 -6.44 6.52 -24.23
N LEU A 108 -5.44 7.07 -23.53
CA LEU A 108 -5.31 6.86 -22.08
C LEU A 108 -6.54 7.33 -21.31
N ASN A 109 -7.13 8.46 -21.70
CA ASN A 109 -8.37 8.94 -21.08
C ASN A 109 -9.53 7.94 -21.24
N THR A 110 -9.65 7.34 -22.43
CA THR A 110 -10.64 6.29 -22.68
C THR A 110 -10.35 5.04 -21.84
N GLU A 111 -9.09 4.60 -21.75
CA GLU A 111 -8.72 3.47 -20.89
C GLU A 111 -9.01 3.74 -19.41
N LEU A 112 -8.95 4.99 -18.95
CA LEU A 112 -9.26 5.35 -17.57
C LEU A 112 -10.75 5.26 -17.20
N LEU A 113 -11.64 5.07 -18.19
CA LEU A 113 -13.07 4.87 -17.96
C LEU A 113 -13.38 3.52 -17.28
N GLN A 114 -12.44 2.56 -17.35
CA GLN A 114 -12.59 1.28 -16.64
C GLN A 114 -12.36 1.40 -15.11
N TYR A 115 -11.81 2.53 -14.64
CA TYR A 115 -11.54 2.79 -13.22
C TYR A 115 -12.66 3.65 -12.61
N PRO A 116 -12.87 3.58 -11.28
CA PRO A 116 -13.91 4.37 -10.60
C PRO A 116 -13.85 5.85 -10.95
N SER A 117 -14.98 6.43 -11.34
CA SER A 117 -15.09 7.85 -11.68
C SER A 117 -15.22 8.73 -10.43
N THR A 118 -15.80 8.19 -9.35
CA THR A 118 -15.99 8.88 -8.08
C THR A 118 -15.26 8.20 -6.93
N GLU A 119 -14.99 8.97 -5.87
CA GLU A 119 -14.42 8.42 -4.64
C GLU A 119 -15.39 7.42 -3.98
N THR A 120 -16.70 7.66 -4.07
CA THR A 120 -17.73 6.75 -3.56
C THR A 120 -17.67 5.37 -4.24
N ASP A 121 -17.60 5.33 -5.57
CA ASP A 121 -17.48 4.07 -6.31
C ASP A 121 -16.17 3.35 -5.99
N PHE A 122 -15.08 4.12 -5.85
CA PHE A 122 -13.80 3.58 -5.43
C PHE A 122 -13.87 2.94 -4.04
N ILE A 123 -14.45 3.64 -3.06
CA ILE A 123 -14.65 3.13 -1.71
C ILE A 123 -15.48 1.84 -1.74
N ALA A 124 -16.56 1.79 -2.52
CA ALA A 124 -17.38 0.59 -2.64
C ALA A 124 -16.58 -0.62 -3.16
N LEU A 125 -15.79 -0.45 -4.24
CA LEU A 125 -14.94 -1.53 -4.77
C LEU A 125 -13.83 -1.93 -3.79
N ARG A 126 -13.20 -0.95 -3.14
CA ARG A 126 -12.16 -1.18 -2.12
C ARG A 126 -12.71 -2.01 -0.96
N ASN A 127 -13.90 -1.64 -0.48
CA ASN A 127 -14.59 -2.31 0.61
C ASN A 127 -14.99 -3.75 0.23
N GLN A 128 -15.46 -3.95 -1.00
CA GLN A 128 -15.73 -5.29 -1.53
C GLN A 128 -14.44 -6.15 -1.57
N ALA A 129 -13.33 -5.58 -2.02
CA ALA A 129 -12.04 -6.28 -2.04
C ALA A 129 -11.53 -6.62 -0.62
N LEU A 130 -11.70 -5.71 0.34
CA LEU A 130 -11.40 -5.95 1.75
C LEU A 130 -12.26 -7.09 2.32
N ALA A 131 -13.57 -7.05 2.10
CA ALA A 131 -14.48 -8.12 2.52
C ALA A 131 -14.09 -9.49 1.94
N GLN A 132 -13.64 -9.54 0.69
CA GLN A 132 -13.22 -10.78 0.05
C GLN A 132 -11.85 -11.29 0.51
N SER A 133 -10.97 -10.43 1.05
CA SER A 133 -9.56 -10.77 1.29
C SER A 133 -9.19 -10.93 2.77
N GLN A 134 -9.84 -10.23 3.71
CA GLN A 134 -9.41 -10.22 5.12
C GLN A 134 -9.38 -11.61 5.76
N LEU A 135 -10.46 -12.39 5.67
CA LEU A 135 -10.50 -13.75 6.25
C LEU A 135 -9.54 -14.72 5.55
N PRO A 136 -9.50 -14.81 4.20
CA PRO A 136 -8.50 -15.62 3.51
C PRO A 136 -7.05 -15.25 3.86
N ASN A 137 -6.73 -13.96 4.03
CA ASN A 137 -5.39 -13.51 4.41
C ASN A 137 -4.98 -14.01 5.81
N LEU A 138 -5.90 -13.93 6.78
CA LEU A 138 -5.68 -14.48 8.12
C LEU A 138 -5.47 -16.00 8.07
N LYS A 139 -6.33 -16.73 7.35
CA LYS A 139 -6.23 -18.18 7.20
C LYS A 139 -4.93 -18.61 6.53
N LYS A 140 -4.53 -17.94 5.43
CA LYS A 140 -3.29 -18.21 4.70
C LYS A 140 -2.05 -17.94 5.56
N ALA A 141 -2.02 -16.81 6.28
CA ALA A 141 -0.92 -16.49 7.19
C ALA A 141 -0.81 -17.50 8.34
N LEU A 142 -1.95 -17.91 8.92
CA LEU A 142 -2.01 -18.90 10.00
C LEU A 142 -1.57 -20.29 9.53
N ALA A 143 -2.00 -20.71 8.34
CA ALA A 143 -1.61 -21.98 7.71
C ALA A 143 -0.10 -22.00 7.37
N ALA A 144 0.44 -20.87 6.94
CA ALA A 144 1.88 -20.70 6.68
C ALA A 144 2.72 -20.48 7.95
N LEU A 145 2.13 -20.66 9.15
CA LEU A 145 2.79 -20.49 10.45
C LEU A 145 3.39 -19.08 10.69
N LYS A 146 2.90 -18.06 9.97
CA LYS A 146 3.33 -16.66 10.09
C LYS A 146 2.54 -15.95 11.20
N PHE A 147 2.70 -16.39 12.44
CA PHE A 147 1.85 -15.95 13.55
C PHE A 147 1.92 -14.44 13.83
N ASP A 148 3.09 -13.83 13.76
CA ASP A 148 3.23 -12.38 13.94
C ASP A 148 2.50 -11.60 12.85
N LYS A 149 2.47 -12.12 11.62
CA LYS A 149 1.66 -11.55 10.54
C LYS A 149 0.18 -11.67 10.85
N VAL A 150 -0.30 -12.81 11.35
CA VAL A 150 -1.72 -12.96 11.76
C VAL A 150 -2.07 -11.94 12.83
N ILE A 151 -1.23 -11.78 13.87
CA ILE A 151 -1.46 -10.83 14.95
C ILE A 151 -1.51 -9.39 14.41
N ALA A 152 -0.57 -9.01 13.54
CA ALA A 152 -0.56 -7.70 12.90
C ALA A 152 -1.84 -7.44 12.09
N LEU A 153 -2.24 -8.39 11.23
CA LEU A 153 -3.47 -8.29 10.43
C LEU A 153 -4.71 -8.19 11.32
N THR A 154 -4.80 -8.95 12.42
CA THR A 154 -5.95 -8.84 13.33
C THR A 154 -6.03 -7.49 14.03
N ASN A 155 -4.89 -6.85 14.30
CA ASN A 155 -4.88 -5.49 14.87
C ASN A 155 -5.27 -4.46 13.82
N GLU A 156 -4.78 -4.60 12.58
CA GLU A 156 -5.15 -3.74 11.44
C GLU A 156 -6.65 -3.84 11.12
N TYR A 157 -7.22 -5.04 11.21
CA TYR A 157 -8.64 -5.28 10.96
C TYR A 157 -9.53 -4.96 12.16
N THR A 158 -9.03 -4.38 13.27
CA THR A 158 -9.88 -4.02 14.42
C THR A 158 -9.96 -2.50 14.60
N PRO A 159 -11.15 -1.88 14.54
CA PRO A 159 -12.44 -2.45 14.13
C PRO A 159 -12.52 -2.64 12.60
N SER A 160 -13.12 -3.74 12.15
CA SER A 160 -13.44 -3.98 10.73
C SER A 160 -14.94 -3.98 10.54
N GLU A 161 -15.39 -3.26 9.53
CA GLU A 161 -16.79 -3.28 9.06
C GLU A 161 -17.08 -4.53 8.21
N TYR A 162 -16.04 -5.28 7.80
CA TYR A 162 -16.15 -6.36 6.82
C TYR A 162 -15.98 -7.76 7.41
N LEU A 163 -15.16 -7.87 8.46
CA LEU A 163 -14.87 -9.13 9.10
C LEU A 163 -15.48 -9.13 10.51
N PRO A 164 -16.40 -10.06 10.83
CA PRO A 164 -17.01 -10.11 12.15
C PRO A 164 -15.97 -10.20 13.27
N GLU A 165 -16.23 -9.51 14.37
CA GLU A 165 -15.29 -9.42 15.49
C GLU A 165 -14.87 -10.80 16.03
N PHE A 166 -15.78 -11.79 16.02
CA PHE A 166 -15.47 -13.15 16.43
C PHE A 166 -14.43 -13.82 15.51
N GLU A 167 -14.45 -13.57 14.20
CA GLU A 167 -13.45 -14.13 13.27
C GLU A 167 -12.05 -13.57 13.59
N ILE A 168 -11.98 -12.26 13.86
CA ILE A 168 -10.73 -11.59 14.23
C ILE A 168 -10.20 -12.12 15.55
N ALA A 169 -11.06 -12.16 16.57
CA ALA A 169 -10.71 -12.63 17.91
C ALA A 169 -10.24 -14.09 17.90
N TYR A 170 -10.89 -14.96 17.12
CA TYR A 170 -10.48 -16.36 16.95
C TYR A 170 -9.05 -16.45 16.37
N HIS A 171 -8.80 -15.82 15.22
CA HIS A 171 -7.51 -15.92 14.54
C HIS A 171 -6.38 -15.31 15.38
N LYS A 172 -6.64 -14.22 16.11
CA LYS A 172 -5.68 -13.62 17.05
C LYS A 172 -5.34 -14.59 18.18
N ALA A 173 -6.34 -15.16 18.85
CA ALA A 173 -6.13 -16.08 19.96
C ALA A 173 -5.40 -17.36 19.51
N MET A 174 -5.77 -17.92 18.35
CA MET A 174 -5.12 -19.10 17.79
C MET A 174 -3.68 -18.84 17.32
N ALA A 175 -3.39 -17.65 16.76
CA ALA A 175 -2.03 -17.28 16.41
C ALA A 175 -1.14 -17.13 17.64
N GLN A 176 -1.63 -16.46 18.69
CA GLN A 176 -0.93 -16.34 19.97
C GLN A 176 -0.66 -17.71 20.61
N TYR A 177 -1.66 -18.59 20.62
CA TYR A 177 -1.53 -19.96 21.12
C TYR A 177 -0.51 -20.77 20.33
N ARG A 178 -0.61 -20.81 19.01
CA ARG A 178 0.32 -21.61 18.18
C ARG A 178 1.74 -21.05 18.21
N LYS A 179 1.92 -19.72 18.25
CA LYS A 179 3.22 -19.09 18.48
C LYS A 179 3.83 -19.58 19.79
N ALA A 180 3.04 -19.57 20.86
CA ALA A 180 3.48 -20.00 22.19
C ALA A 180 3.86 -21.49 22.25
N LEU A 181 3.18 -22.37 21.50
CA LEU A 181 3.58 -23.77 21.37
C LEU A 181 4.93 -23.92 20.69
N VAL A 182 5.18 -23.17 19.62
CA VAL A 182 6.46 -23.21 18.89
C VAL A 182 7.61 -22.68 19.77
N THR A 183 7.34 -21.68 20.62
CA THR A 183 8.32 -21.09 21.53
C THR A 183 8.21 -21.60 22.97
N GLN A 184 7.68 -22.81 23.19
CA GLN A 184 7.33 -23.29 24.53
C GLN A 184 8.51 -23.38 25.51
N ASN A 185 9.73 -23.54 25.00
CA ASN A 185 10.93 -23.64 25.83
C ASN A 185 11.44 -22.26 26.31
N THR A 186 10.92 -21.18 25.74
CA THR A 186 11.37 -19.81 26.01
C THR A 186 10.24 -18.88 26.47
N ILE A 187 9.01 -19.40 26.58
CA ILE A 187 7.86 -18.61 26.99
C ILE A 187 7.83 -18.45 28.52
N THR A 188 7.55 -17.23 28.99
CA THR A 188 7.43 -16.96 30.43
C THR A 188 6.06 -17.39 30.98
N PRO A 189 5.92 -17.64 32.29
CA PRO A 189 4.63 -17.89 32.93
C PRO A 189 3.59 -16.78 32.64
N GLU A 190 4.02 -15.51 32.61
CA GLU A 190 3.17 -14.36 32.29
C GLU A 190 2.67 -14.43 30.84
N GLN A 191 3.54 -14.74 29.88
CA GLN A 191 3.15 -14.90 28.48
C GLN A 191 2.19 -16.09 28.32
N LYS A 192 2.43 -17.21 29.02
CA LYS A 192 1.49 -18.35 29.06
C LYS A 192 0.12 -17.93 29.59
N LYS A 193 0.09 -17.13 30.66
CA LYS A 193 -1.15 -16.59 31.25
C LYS A 193 -1.88 -15.65 30.29
N GLN A 194 -1.17 -14.79 29.57
CA GLN A 194 -1.76 -13.90 28.56
C GLN A 194 -2.43 -14.68 27.42
N VAL A 195 -1.76 -15.70 26.90
CA VAL A 195 -2.32 -16.58 25.86
C VAL A 195 -3.57 -17.31 26.36
N LEU A 196 -3.53 -17.87 27.58
CA LEU A 196 -4.70 -18.50 28.20
C LEU A 196 -5.85 -17.50 28.40
N ALA A 197 -5.55 -16.26 28.79
CA ALA A 197 -6.56 -15.21 28.95
C ALA A 197 -7.22 -14.86 27.62
N SER A 198 -6.43 -14.74 26.54
CA SER A 198 -6.93 -14.50 25.18
C SER A 198 -7.89 -15.61 24.71
N LEU A 199 -7.50 -16.87 24.87
CA LEU A 199 -8.35 -18.02 24.53
C LEU A 199 -9.66 -18.06 25.37
N LYS A 200 -9.56 -17.79 26.67
CA LYS A 200 -10.74 -17.74 27.56
C LYS A 200 -11.66 -16.57 27.23
N HIS A 201 -11.11 -15.41 26.90
CA HIS A 201 -11.87 -14.24 26.49
C HIS A 201 -12.68 -14.53 25.23
N TYR A 202 -12.04 -15.10 24.19
CA TYR A 202 -12.77 -15.53 22.99
C TYR A 202 -13.96 -16.43 23.34
N ARG A 203 -13.72 -17.47 24.15
CA ARG A 203 -14.77 -18.42 24.53
C ARG A 203 -15.90 -17.75 25.32
N ALA A 204 -15.59 -16.82 26.22
CA ALA A 204 -16.60 -16.13 27.01
C ALA A 204 -17.46 -15.18 26.16
N THR A 205 -16.83 -14.43 25.25
CA THR A 205 -17.49 -13.38 24.47
C THR A 205 -18.20 -13.92 23.24
N TYR A 206 -17.62 -14.90 22.54
CA TYR A 206 -18.06 -15.32 21.20
C TYR A 206 -18.47 -16.79 21.08
N SER A 207 -18.72 -17.49 22.20
CA SER A 207 -19.23 -18.86 22.12
C SER A 207 -20.48 -18.96 21.25
N LYS A 208 -20.65 -20.11 20.59
CA LYS A 208 -21.77 -20.45 19.68
C LYS A 208 -21.80 -19.66 18.37
N LYS A 209 -20.80 -18.82 18.10
CA LYS A 209 -20.70 -18.10 16.81
C LYS A 209 -20.16 -19.01 15.70
N ASN A 210 -19.27 -19.94 16.04
CA ASN A 210 -18.75 -20.94 15.10
C ASN A 210 -18.31 -22.20 15.86
N ILE A 211 -18.98 -23.33 15.60
CA ILE A 211 -18.76 -24.58 16.34
C ILE A 211 -17.32 -25.12 16.21
N LEU A 212 -16.72 -25.01 15.02
CA LEU A 212 -15.35 -25.48 14.76
C LEU A 212 -14.33 -24.63 15.54
N TYR A 213 -14.59 -23.33 15.64
CA TYR A 213 -13.74 -22.43 16.41
C TYR A 213 -13.86 -22.69 17.91
N ASP A 214 -15.07 -22.91 18.39
CA ASP A 214 -15.34 -23.20 19.79
C ASP A 214 -14.65 -24.50 20.24
N GLU A 215 -14.70 -25.54 19.40
CA GLU A 215 -13.99 -26.80 19.62
C GLU A 215 -12.47 -26.59 19.66
N ALA A 216 -11.91 -25.88 18.67
CA ALA A 216 -10.48 -25.60 18.61
C ALA A 216 -9.99 -24.79 19.82
N ILE A 217 -10.76 -23.79 20.27
CA ILE A 217 -10.43 -22.98 21.45
C ILE A 217 -10.54 -23.79 22.73
N LYS A 218 -11.58 -24.61 22.87
CA LYS A 218 -11.75 -25.51 24.03
C LYS A 218 -10.55 -26.46 24.15
N ASP A 219 -10.13 -27.04 23.04
CA ASP A 219 -8.97 -27.92 22.98
C ASP A 219 -7.66 -27.19 23.29
N ALA A 220 -7.47 -25.99 22.73
CA ALA A 220 -6.32 -25.15 23.04
C ALA A 220 -6.23 -24.82 24.54
N ILE A 221 -7.34 -24.42 25.17
CA ILE A 221 -7.39 -24.15 26.62
C ILE A 221 -7.04 -25.41 27.42
N LYS A 222 -7.52 -26.59 27.01
CA LYS A 222 -7.25 -27.84 27.72
C LYS A 222 -5.77 -28.22 27.63
N LYS A 223 -5.17 -28.12 26.44
CA LYS A 223 -3.78 -28.51 26.18
C LYS A 223 -2.76 -27.52 26.74
N PHE A 224 -3.15 -26.26 26.93
CA PHE A 224 -2.25 -25.18 27.33
C PHE A 224 -2.32 -24.83 28.82
N ARG A 225 -3.13 -25.55 29.59
CA ARG A 225 -3.08 -25.56 31.06
C ARG A 225 -1.87 -26.38 31.49
#